data_AF-A0A7S2FDW2-F1
#
_entry.id   AF-A0A7S2FDW2-F1
#
_cell.length_a   1.000
_cell.length_b   1.000
_cell.length_c   1.000
_cell.angle_alpha   90.00
_cell.angle_beta   90.00
_cell.angle_gamma   90.00
#
_symmetry.space_group_name_H-M   'P 1'
#
loop_
_entity.id
_entity.type
_entity.pdbx_description
1 polymer ?
#
loop_
_entity_poly.entity_id
_entity_poly.type
_entity_poly.pdbx_seq_one_letter_code
_entity_poly.pdbx_strand_id
1 'polypeptide(L)'
;QDLKRLARSNELARKSLEFYGRFIESYHPDGKVPARIDENNDVRAYLTARMNRARLRTKVEGMSLDEQVEEHTQALREYEWILDYAKRNPEVCTKPEINMGQEVRLCEEMVSMLPSQLSRLAARRKR
;
A
#
# COMPACT_ATOMS: atom_id res chain seq x y z
N GLN A 1 5.93 28.90 -8.25
CA GLN A 1 5.90 28.48 -6.83
C GLN A 1 5.52 27.01 -6.67
N ASP A 2 4.85 26.39 -7.65
CA ASP A 2 4.34 25.02 -7.54
C ASP A 2 5.39 23.91 -7.68
N LEU A 3 6.43 24.10 -8.51
CA LEU A 3 7.51 23.09 -8.63
C LEU A 3 8.26 22.83 -7.31
N LYS A 4 8.50 23.87 -6.51
CA LYS A 4 9.13 23.71 -5.18
C LYS A 4 8.21 22.98 -4.20
N ARG A 5 6.90 23.22 -4.28
CA ARG A 5 5.90 22.51 -3.46
C ARG A 5 5.80 21.04 -3.87
N LEU A 6 5.80 20.76 -5.17
CA LEU A 6 5.80 19.41 -5.72
C LEU A 6 7.05 18.62 -5.30
N ALA A 7 8.23 19.22 -5.45
CA ALA A 7 9.49 18.59 -5.03
C ALA A 7 9.49 18.26 -3.53
N ARG A 8 9.04 19.19 -2.68
CA ARG A 8 8.90 18.97 -1.24
C ARG A 8 7.85 17.90 -0.91
N SER A 9 6.72 17.89 -1.61
CA SER A 9 5.67 16.87 -1.46
C SER A 9 6.23 15.47 -1.76
N ASN A 10 6.93 15.33 -2.88
CA ASN A 10 7.57 14.08 -3.27
C ASN A 10 8.68 13.65 -2.30
N GLU A 11 9.46 14.59 -1.77
CA GLU A 11 10.46 14.29 -0.74
C GLU A 11 9.79 13.72 0.53
N LEU A 12 8.73 14.37 1.01
CA LEU A 12 7.96 13.90 2.16
C LEU A 12 7.29 12.54 1.90
N ALA A 13 6.79 12.34 0.68
CA ALA A 13 6.22 11.06 0.27
C ALA A 13 7.26 9.94 0.32
N ARG A 14 8.46 10.14 -0.24
CA ARG A 14 9.54 9.14 -0.19
C ARG A 14 9.97 8.82 1.24
N LYS A 15 10.14 9.83 2.10
CA LYS A 15 10.44 9.61 3.52
C LYS A 15 9.33 8.82 4.22
N SER A 16 8.06 9.13 3.92
CA SER A 16 6.93 8.40 4.50
C SER A 16 6.86 6.95 4.03
N LEU A 17 7.19 6.67 2.76
CA LEU A 17 7.33 5.30 2.25
C LEU A 17 8.39 4.52 3.02
N GLU A 18 9.54 5.13 3.30
CA GLU A 18 10.62 4.54 4.09
C GLU A 18 10.18 4.26 5.54
N PHE A 19 9.54 5.23 6.20
CA PHE A 19 9.05 5.04 7.57
C PHE A 19 7.96 3.98 7.67
N TYR A 20 7.00 3.96 6.73
CA TYR A 20 6.03 2.87 6.66
C TYR A 20 6.70 1.52 6.41
N GLY A 21 7.73 1.48 5.55
CA GLY A 21 8.54 0.28 5.31
C GLY A 21 9.14 -0.28 6.61
N ARG A 22 9.88 0.55 7.33
CA ARG A 22 10.48 0.16 8.62
C ARG A 22 9.44 -0.26 9.66
N PHE A 23 8.32 0.44 9.73
CA PHE A 23 7.23 0.09 10.64
C PHE A 23 6.60 -1.26 10.27
N ILE A 24 6.44 -1.58 8.98
CA ILE A 24 5.92 -2.88 8.55
C ILE A 24 6.94 -3.99 8.85
N GLU A 25 8.22 -3.73 8.59
CA GLU A 25 9.32 -4.67 8.85
C GLU A 25 9.51 -4.96 10.34
N SER A 26 9.15 -4.05 11.24
CA SER A 26 9.22 -4.32 12.69
C SER A 26 8.26 -5.41 13.16
N TYR A 27 7.28 -5.81 12.33
CA TYR A 27 6.38 -6.95 12.59
C TYR A 27 6.96 -8.27 12.05
N HIS A 28 8.15 -8.26 11.45
CA HIS A 28 8.76 -9.41 10.77
C HIS A 28 10.00 -9.88 11.55
N PRO A 29 9.83 -10.50 12.74
CA PRO A 29 10.97 -10.85 13.62
C PRO A 29 12.00 -11.76 12.94
N ASP A 30 11.54 -12.64 12.04
CA ASP A 30 12.40 -13.56 11.27
C ASP A 30 12.69 -13.06 9.85
N GLY A 31 12.42 -11.78 9.56
CA GLY A 31 12.51 -11.20 8.22
C GLY A 31 11.45 -11.72 7.24
N LYS A 32 10.46 -12.47 7.72
CA LYS A 32 9.35 -13.01 6.91
C LYS A 32 8.06 -12.29 7.23
N VAL A 33 7.24 -12.09 6.20
CA VAL A 33 5.88 -11.57 6.38
C VAL A 33 5.08 -12.58 7.20
N PRO A 34 4.55 -12.21 8.38
CA PRO A 34 3.83 -13.13 9.24
C PRO A 34 2.50 -13.52 8.59
N ALA A 35 2.14 -14.81 8.72
CA ALA A 35 0.85 -15.30 8.24
C ALA A 35 -0.32 -14.68 9.00
N ARG A 36 -0.10 -14.36 10.29
CA ARG A 36 -1.00 -13.70 11.21
C ARG A 36 -0.20 -12.78 12.13
N ILE A 37 -0.70 -11.58 12.39
CA ILE A 37 -0.11 -10.66 13.36
C ILE A 37 -0.44 -11.16 14.77
N ASP A 38 0.56 -11.18 15.65
CA ASP A 38 0.42 -11.57 17.06
C ASP A 38 -0.72 -10.80 17.75
N GLU A 39 -1.44 -11.45 18.65
CA GLU A 39 -2.53 -10.85 19.42
C GLU A 39 -2.06 -9.69 20.31
N ASN A 40 -0.78 -9.68 20.69
CA ASN A 40 -0.16 -8.57 21.44
C ASN A 40 0.19 -7.36 20.55
N ASN A 41 0.08 -7.50 19.23
CA ASN A 41 0.45 -6.47 18.27
C ASN A 41 -0.78 -5.87 17.58
N ASP A 42 -0.70 -4.58 17.25
CA ASP A 42 -1.82 -3.85 16.67
C ASP A 42 -1.99 -4.17 15.17
N VAL A 43 -2.89 -5.12 14.89
CA VAL A 43 -3.31 -5.52 13.52
C VAL A 43 -3.78 -4.31 12.71
N ARG A 44 -4.54 -3.40 13.33
CA ARG A 44 -5.12 -2.24 12.65
C ARG A 44 -4.01 -1.30 12.20
N ALA A 45 -3.05 -1.00 13.08
CA ALA A 45 -1.90 -0.18 12.75
C ALA A 45 -1.08 -0.80 11.61
N TYR A 46 -0.83 -2.11 11.66
CA TYR A 46 -0.12 -2.84 10.62
C TYR A 46 -0.79 -2.72 9.24
N LEU A 47 -2.08 -3.06 9.15
CA LEU A 47 -2.83 -3.01 7.90
C LEU A 47 -2.98 -1.58 7.37
N THR A 48 -3.19 -0.61 8.27
CA THR A 48 -3.26 0.82 7.92
C THR A 48 -1.93 1.31 7.32
N ALA A 49 -0.80 0.91 7.90
CA ALA A 49 0.52 1.27 7.38
C ALA A 49 0.74 0.69 5.97
N ARG A 50 0.39 -0.57 5.73
CA ARG A 50 0.47 -1.19 4.39
C ARG A 50 -0.41 -0.45 3.38
N MET A 51 -1.66 -0.15 3.75
CA MET A 51 -2.60 0.57 2.88
C MET A 51 -2.09 1.98 2.57
N ASN A 52 -1.63 2.74 3.56
CA ASN A 52 -1.11 4.09 3.35
C ASN A 52 0.18 4.08 2.51
N ARG A 53 1.06 3.09 2.71
CA ARG A 53 2.23 2.88 1.85
C ARG A 53 1.80 2.67 0.40
N ALA A 54 0.84 1.77 0.15
CA ALA A 54 0.32 1.50 -1.19
C ALA A 54 -0.29 2.75 -1.85
N ARG A 55 -1.11 3.52 -1.11
CA ARG A 55 -1.72 4.77 -1.60
C ARG A 55 -0.68 5.82 -1.96
N LEU A 56 0.44 5.87 -1.23
CA LEU A 56 1.47 6.86 -1.45
C LEU A 56 2.31 6.55 -2.68
N ARG A 57 2.59 5.26 -2.95
CA ARG A 57 3.27 4.80 -4.17
C ARG A 57 2.59 5.29 -5.45
N THR A 58 1.26 5.33 -5.46
CA THR A 58 0.47 5.79 -6.63
C THR A 58 0.29 7.32 -6.70
N LYS A 59 0.85 8.08 -5.74
CA LYS A 59 0.68 9.54 -5.63
C LYS A 59 1.95 10.34 -5.82
N VAL A 60 3.12 9.69 -5.86
CA VAL A 60 4.38 10.38 -6.14
C VAL A 60 4.37 10.82 -7.61
N GLU A 61 4.63 12.10 -7.84
CA GLU A 61 4.63 12.67 -9.19
C GLU A 61 6.05 12.81 -9.75
N GLY A 62 6.16 13.03 -11.08
CA GLY A 62 7.46 13.26 -11.73
C GLY A 62 8.35 12.02 -11.85
N MET A 63 7.79 10.83 -11.61
CA MET A 63 8.44 9.56 -11.88
C MET A 63 8.45 9.25 -13.38
N SER A 64 9.50 8.59 -13.86
CA SER A 64 9.52 7.99 -15.20
C SER A 64 8.39 6.97 -15.36
N LEU A 65 8.04 6.62 -16.60
CA LEU A 65 6.99 5.61 -16.86
C LEU A 65 7.35 4.25 -16.25
N ASP A 66 8.64 3.89 -16.26
CA ASP A 66 9.12 2.63 -15.70
C ASP A 66 8.96 2.60 -14.17
N GLU A 67 9.34 3.69 -13.49
CA GLU A 67 9.12 3.85 -12.05
C GLU A 67 7.62 3.85 -11.71
N GLN A 68 6.76 4.52 -12.49
CA GLN A 68 5.31 4.50 -12.28
C GLN A 68 4.74 3.09 -12.38
N VAL A 69 5.16 2.31 -13.38
CA VAL A 69 4.72 0.92 -13.53
C VAL A 69 5.15 0.09 -12.32
N GLU A 70 6.39 0.22 -11.88
CA GLU A 70 6.92 -0.51 -10.72
C GLU A 70 6.17 -0.13 -9.43
N GLU A 71 6.02 1.16 -9.15
CA GLU A 71 5.34 1.67 -7.95
C GLU A 71 3.86 1.28 -7.91
N HIS A 72 3.15 1.35 -9.04
CA HIS A 72 1.75 0.90 -9.13
C HIS A 72 1.63 -0.62 -9.01
N THR A 73 2.61 -1.39 -9.50
CA THR A 73 2.64 -2.84 -9.34
C THR A 73 2.86 -3.22 -7.88
N GLN A 74 3.77 -2.53 -7.19
CA GLN A 74 3.96 -2.72 -5.75
C GLN A 74 2.72 -2.33 -4.96
N ALA A 75 2.05 -1.22 -5.30
CA ALA A 75 0.79 -0.83 -4.67
C ALA A 75 -0.29 -1.90 -4.85
N LEU A 76 -0.45 -2.46 -6.06
CA LEU A 76 -1.40 -3.54 -6.32
C LEU A 76 -1.14 -4.76 -5.43
N ARG A 77 0.12 -5.21 -5.34
CA ARG A 77 0.52 -6.34 -4.49
C ARG A 77 0.18 -6.10 -3.01
N GLU A 78 0.33 -4.87 -2.53
CA GLU A 78 -0.04 -4.51 -1.15
C GLU A 78 -1.56 -4.63 -0.92
N TYR A 79 -2.38 -4.12 -1.84
CA TYR A 79 -3.83 -4.24 -1.73
C TYR A 79 -4.29 -5.71 -1.80
N GLU A 80 -3.75 -6.49 -2.75
CA GLU A 80 -4.03 -7.92 -2.86
C GLU A 80 -3.65 -8.68 -1.59
N TRP A 81 -2.50 -8.36 -1.00
CA TRP A 81 -2.06 -8.96 0.25
C TRP A 81 -3.01 -8.64 1.41
N ILE A 82 -3.48 -7.40 1.52
CA ILE A 82 -4.45 -6.99 2.55
C ILE A 82 -5.76 -7.76 2.40
N LEU A 83 -6.26 -7.93 1.17
CA LEU A 83 -7.47 -8.69 0.89
C LEU A 83 -7.32 -10.17 1.26
N ASP A 84 -6.21 -10.79 0.89
CA ASP A 84 -5.91 -12.17 1.28
C ASP A 84 -5.81 -12.33 2.80
N TYR A 85 -5.14 -11.38 3.47
CA TYR A 85 -5.05 -11.37 4.93
C TYR A 85 -6.44 -11.27 5.59
N ALA A 86 -7.29 -10.34 5.14
CA ALA A 86 -8.65 -10.18 5.66
C ALA A 86 -9.54 -11.40 5.38
N LYS A 87 -9.36 -12.06 4.23
CA LYS A 87 -10.07 -13.30 3.90
C LYS A 87 -9.69 -14.45 4.84
N ARG A 88 -8.41 -14.56 5.21
CA ARG A 88 -7.91 -15.57 6.15
C ARG A 88 -8.21 -15.24 7.61
N ASN A 89 -8.45 -13.96 7.92
CA ASN A 89 -8.70 -13.45 9.27
C ASN A 89 -9.95 -12.55 9.27
N PRO A 90 -11.17 -13.12 9.18
CA PRO A 90 -12.42 -12.35 9.07
C PRO A 90 -12.65 -11.38 10.23
N GLU A 91 -12.03 -11.61 11.38
CA GLU A 91 -12.08 -10.73 12.54
C GLU A 91 -11.56 -9.32 12.25
N VAL A 92 -10.72 -9.15 11.21
CA VAL A 92 -10.24 -7.84 10.75
C VAL A 92 -11.41 -6.89 10.45
N CYS A 93 -12.51 -7.43 9.94
CA CYS A 93 -13.70 -6.66 9.57
C CYS A 93 -14.75 -6.63 10.67
N THR A 94 -14.81 -7.64 11.54
CA THR A 94 -15.93 -7.84 12.48
C THR A 94 -15.62 -7.44 13.91
N LYS A 95 -14.35 -7.50 14.35
CA LYS A 95 -13.94 -7.09 15.70
C LYS A 95 -13.95 -5.56 15.81
N PRO A 96 -14.70 -4.97 16.77
CA PRO A 96 -14.77 -3.51 16.95
C PRO A 96 -13.42 -2.83 17.15
N GLU A 97 -12.46 -3.53 17.73
CA GLU A 97 -11.13 -3.01 18.07
C GLU A 97 -10.25 -2.85 16.82
N ILE A 98 -10.47 -3.70 15.81
CA ILE A 98 -9.76 -3.66 14.53
C ILE A 98 -10.56 -2.81 13.52
N ASN A 99 -11.81 -3.18 13.28
CA ASN A 99 -12.80 -2.47 12.44
C ASN A 99 -12.23 -1.91 11.12
N MET A 100 -11.59 -2.77 10.33
CA MET A 100 -10.98 -2.40 9.04
C MET A 100 -11.90 -2.66 7.84
N GLY A 101 -13.21 -2.84 8.07
CA GLY A 101 -14.14 -3.24 7.01
C GLY A 101 -14.26 -2.22 5.87
N GLN A 102 -14.09 -0.93 6.15
CA GLN A 102 -14.10 0.12 5.11
C GLN A 102 -12.82 0.10 4.28
N GLU A 103 -11.68 -0.06 4.94
CA GLU A 103 -10.36 -0.13 4.32
C GLU A 103 -10.21 -1.37 3.44
N VAL A 104 -10.74 -2.52 3.87
CA VAL A 104 -10.78 -3.73 3.05
C VAL A 104 -11.60 -3.51 1.78
N ARG A 105 -12.79 -2.90 1.86
CA ARG A 105 -13.58 -2.55 0.65
C ARG A 105 -12.84 -1.60 -0.28
N LEU A 106 -12.15 -0.61 0.27
CA LEU A 106 -11.31 0.29 -0.54
C LEU A 106 -10.21 -0.51 -1.25
N CYS A 107 -9.60 -1.50 -0.60
CA CYS A 107 -8.62 -2.37 -1.24
C CYS A 107 -9.24 -3.17 -2.40
N GLU A 108 -10.48 -3.66 -2.25
CA GLU A 108 -11.22 -4.34 -3.34
C GLU A 108 -11.41 -3.42 -4.56
N GLU A 109 -11.84 -2.17 -4.31
CA GLU A 109 -11.98 -1.16 -5.34
C GLU A 109 -10.64 -0.88 -6.03
N MET A 110 -9.55 -0.73 -5.27
CA MET A 110 -8.22 -0.47 -5.83
C MET A 110 -7.70 -1.63 -6.67
N VAL A 111 -7.89 -2.89 -6.23
CA VAL A 111 -7.53 -4.08 -7.01
C VAL A 111 -8.34 -4.18 -8.30
N SER A 112 -9.59 -3.73 -8.31
CA SER A 112 -10.41 -3.68 -9.54
C SER A 112 -9.93 -2.60 -10.54
N MET A 113 -9.36 -1.50 -10.05
CA MET A 113 -8.99 -0.34 -10.87
C MET A 113 -7.54 -0.35 -11.36
N LEU A 114 -6.58 -0.68 -10.48
CA LEU A 114 -5.15 -0.57 -10.77
C LEU A 114 -4.65 -1.39 -11.96
N PRO A 115 -5.13 -2.63 -12.22
CA PRO A 115 -4.70 -3.40 -13.38
C PRO A 115 -4.98 -2.68 -14.70
N SER A 116 -6.12 -1.97 -14.79
CA SER A 116 -6.45 -1.15 -15.96
C SER A 116 -5.50 0.04 -16.10
N GLN A 117 -5.12 0.67 -14.98
CA GLN A 117 -4.15 1.79 -14.96
C GLN A 117 -2.76 1.32 -15.38
N LEU A 118 -2.30 0.19 -14.85
CA LEU A 118 -1.04 -0.46 -15.22
C LEU A 118 -1.00 -0.79 -16.71
N SER A 119 -2.08 -1.35 -17.25
CA SER A 119 -2.19 -1.65 -18.69
C SER A 119 -2.05 -0.39 -19.55
N ARG A 120 -2.65 0.74 -19.13
CA ARG A 120 -2.51 2.04 -19.80
C ARG A 120 -1.08 2.59 -19.70
N LEU A 121 -0.45 2.49 -18.54
CA LEU A 121 0.95 2.92 -18.35
C LEU A 121 1.90 2.09 -19.22
N ALA A 122 1.73 0.77 -19.24
CA ALA A 122 2.53 -0.14 -20.07
C ALA A 122 2.34 0.12 -21.58
N ALA A 123 1.13 0.45 -22.03
CA ALA A 123 0.88 0.84 -23.41
C ALA A 123 1.59 2.15 -23.80
N ARG A 124 1.67 3.13 -22.87
CA ARG A 124 2.42 4.37 -23.07
C ARG A 124 3.93 4.15 -23.10
N ARG A 125 4.45 3.18 -22.34
CA ARG A 125 5.87 2.80 -22.30
C ARG A 125 6.38 2.26 -23.65
N LYS A 126 5.52 1.60 -24.43
CA LYS A 126 5.87 0.99 -25.72
C LYS A 126 5.89 1.97 -26.91
N ARG A 127 5.45 3.21 -26.71
CA ARG A 127 5.44 4.27 -27.72
C ARG A 127 6.68 5.13 -27.60
#